data_AF-A0A534BPW5-F1
#
_entry.id   AF-A0A534BPW5-F1
#
_cell.length_a   1.000
_cell.length_b   1.000
_cell.length_c   1.000
_cell.angle_alpha   90.00
_cell.angle_beta   90.00
_cell.angle_gamma   90.00
#
_symmetry.space_group_name_H-M   'P 1'
#
loop_
_entity.id
_entity.type
_entity.pdbx_description
1 polymer ?
#
loop_
_entity_poly.entity_id
_entity_poly.type
_entity_poly.pdbx_seq_one_letter_code
_entity_poly.pdbx_strand_id
1 'polypeptide(L)'
;MLEPTPLYGGNAEFLDALYEQYLRDPASVEERWRTYFTQLAPAEAAGAERAHSPIRAEIAQRAARTAGTPYAVSLDGAANANQAKVSRLIQVWINRGHLVASIDPLSLMPRPKPRVLELEYYHLTPADLDTEFYTGSRIEAVPKRLKLRDILAQLEYIY
;
A
#
# COMPACT_ATOMS: atom_id res chain seq x y z
N MET A 1 38.99 30.69 12.51
CA MET A 1 38.09 30.53 11.36
C MET A 1 37.68 29.08 11.33
N LEU A 2 36.41 28.75 11.55
CA LEU A 2 35.92 27.37 11.47
C LEU A 2 35.84 27.01 9.99
N GLU A 3 36.55 25.97 9.56
CA GLU A 3 36.39 25.45 8.20
C GLU A 3 34.95 24.93 8.05
N PRO A 4 34.20 25.33 7.00
CA PRO A 4 32.86 24.84 6.79
C PRO A 4 32.95 23.35 6.48
N THR A 5 32.43 22.53 7.39
CA THR A 5 32.35 21.08 7.20
C THR A 5 31.62 20.81 5.89
N PRO A 6 32.26 20.17 4.88
CA PRO A 6 31.67 19.97 3.55
C PRO A 6 30.41 19.09 3.59
N LEU A 7 30.19 18.39 4.70
CA LEU A 7 29.02 17.55 5.01
C LEU A 7 27.90 18.31 5.75
N TYR A 8 27.87 19.64 5.66
CA TYR A 8 26.74 20.44 6.16
C TYR A 8 25.47 20.10 5.36
N GLY A 9 24.33 19.93 6.03
CA GLY A 9 23.06 19.55 5.38
C GLY A 9 22.60 20.51 4.27
N GLY A 10 23.10 21.75 4.24
CA GLY A 10 22.89 22.68 3.13
C GLY A 10 23.53 22.27 1.80
N ASN A 11 24.52 21.37 1.82
CA ASN A 11 25.18 20.81 0.63
C ASN A 11 24.72 19.38 0.30
N ALA A 12 23.69 18.86 0.97
CA ALA A 12 23.25 17.47 0.81
C ALA A 12 22.87 17.15 -0.64
N GLU A 13 22.14 18.04 -1.31
CA GLU A 13 21.74 17.85 -2.72
C GLU A 13 22.95 17.78 -3.66
N PHE A 14 24.00 18.57 -3.40
CA PHE A 14 25.24 18.53 -4.17
C PHE A 14 26.00 17.22 -3.96
N LEU A 15 26.11 16.76 -2.70
CA LEU A 15 26.77 15.49 -2.37
C LEU A 15 26.01 14.29 -2.94
N ASP A 16 24.68 14.32 -2.88
CA ASP A 16 23.82 13.28 -3.47
C ASP A 16 24.00 13.23 -4.99
N ALA A 17 24.00 14.38 -5.68
CA ALA A 17 24.24 14.45 -7.11
C ALA A 17 25.65 13.94 -7.49
N LEU A 18 26.66 14.29 -6.69
CA LEU A 18 28.05 13.87 -6.88
C LEU A 18 28.23 12.36 -6.65
N TYR A 19 27.53 11.81 -5.66
CA TYR A 19 27.51 10.37 -5.40
C TYR A 19 26.76 9.60 -6.49
N GLU A 20 25.63 10.12 -6.99
CA GLU A 20 24.94 9.55 -8.15
C GLU A 20 25.80 9.58 -9.43
N GLN A 21 26.70 10.56 -9.56
CA GLN A 21 27.67 10.61 -10.63
C GLN A 21 28.74 9.51 -10.47
N TYR A 22 29.27 9.36 -9.25
CA TYR A 22 30.21 8.28 -8.88
C TYR A 22 29.64 6.89 -9.18
N LEU A 23 28.38 6.64 -8.85
CA LEU A 23 27.72 5.34 -9.08
C LEU A 23 27.51 5.02 -10.56
N ARG A 24 27.45 6.03 -11.44
CA ARG A 24 27.36 5.83 -12.90
C ARG A 24 28.72 5.61 -13.53
N ASP A 25 29.67 6.46 -13.17
CA ASP A 25 31.05 6.40 -13.65
C ASP A 25 32.00 6.92 -12.56
N PRO A 26 32.75 6.03 -11.88
CA PRO A 26 33.72 6.44 -10.88
C PRO A 26 34.80 7.38 -11.43
N ALA A 27 35.18 7.28 -12.71
CA ALA A 27 36.21 8.12 -13.32
C ALA A 27 35.74 9.56 -13.58
N SER A 28 34.42 9.80 -13.55
CA SER A 28 33.82 11.11 -13.77
C SER A 28 33.92 12.06 -12.55
N VAL A 29 34.45 11.56 -11.43
CA VAL A 29 34.59 12.29 -10.17
C VAL A 29 36.06 12.39 -9.76
N GLU A 30 36.41 13.50 -9.11
CA GLU A 30 37.78 13.71 -8.64
C GLU A 30 38.24 12.61 -7.68
N GLU A 31 39.55 12.35 -7.65
CA GLU A 31 40.15 11.25 -6.89
C GLU A 31 39.85 11.32 -5.39
N ARG A 32 39.81 12.52 -4.81
CA ARG A 32 39.42 12.73 -3.40
C ARG A 32 38.03 12.16 -3.08
N TRP A 33 37.08 12.33 -4.00
CA TRP A 33 35.70 11.88 -3.83
C TRP A 33 35.57 10.38 -4.07
N ARG A 34 36.31 9.82 -5.03
CA ARG A 34 36.39 8.37 -5.22
C ARG A 34 36.88 7.65 -3.96
N THR A 35 37.95 8.16 -3.36
CA THR A 35 38.51 7.60 -2.12
C THR A 35 37.50 7.69 -0.98
N TYR A 36 36.84 8.85 -0.81
CA TYR A 36 35.81 9.05 0.20
C TYR A 36 34.63 8.07 0.04
N PHE A 37 34.07 7.94 -1.18
CA PHE A 37 32.93 7.06 -1.43
C PHE A 37 33.27 5.57 -1.32
N THR A 38 34.50 5.19 -1.66
CA THR A 38 34.98 3.80 -1.47
C THR A 38 35.03 3.42 0.01
N GLN A 39 35.36 4.36 0.89
CA GLN A 39 35.36 4.14 2.35
C GLN A 39 33.94 4.07 2.95
N LEU A 40 32.95 4.66 2.28
CA LEU A 40 31.55 4.66 2.75
C LEU A 40 30.84 3.32 2.50
N ALA A 41 31.24 2.59 1.45
CA ALA A 41 30.62 1.32 1.09
C ALA A 41 31.17 0.20 2.01
N PRO A 42 30.33 -0.49 2.78
CA PRO A 42 30.72 -1.74 3.43
C PRO A 42 31.27 -2.71 2.37
N ALA A 43 32.32 -3.46 2.68
CA ALA A 43 32.95 -4.39 1.72
C ALA A 43 31.94 -5.41 1.13
N GLU A 44 30.87 -5.74 1.85
CA GLU A 44 29.79 -6.63 1.42
C GLU A 44 28.75 -5.95 0.50
N ALA A 45 28.69 -4.62 0.50
CA ALA A 45 27.74 -3.81 -0.27
C ALA A 45 28.40 -3.04 -1.42
N ALA A 46 29.71 -3.22 -1.63
CA ALA A 46 30.44 -2.65 -2.76
C ALA A 46 29.86 -3.16 -4.09
N GLY A 47 29.08 -2.30 -4.76
CA GLY A 47 28.36 -2.63 -6.01
C GLY A 47 26.86 -2.96 -5.84
N ALA A 48 26.32 -2.93 -4.61
CA ALA A 48 24.88 -3.10 -4.37
C ALA A 48 24.09 -1.80 -4.63
N GLU A 49 24.70 -0.65 -4.33
CA GLU A 49 24.11 0.67 -4.53
C GLU A 49 24.11 1.05 -6.02
N ARG A 50 22.99 1.59 -6.52
CA ARG A 50 22.80 1.92 -7.93
C ARG A 50 22.29 3.34 -8.07
N ALA A 51 22.66 4.02 -9.16
CA ALA A 51 22.17 5.36 -9.43
C ALA A 51 20.62 5.38 -9.46
N HIS A 52 20.03 6.27 -8.65
CA HIS A 52 18.58 6.36 -8.49
C HIS A 52 17.91 7.28 -9.51
N SER A 53 18.62 8.22 -10.12
CA SER A 53 18.11 9.06 -11.22
C SER A 53 17.42 8.32 -12.36
N PRO A 54 17.95 7.22 -12.95
CA PRO A 54 17.26 6.50 -14.01
C PRO A 54 15.95 5.87 -13.54
N ILE A 55 15.92 5.35 -12.30
CA ILE A 55 14.72 4.76 -11.70
C ILE A 55 13.66 5.84 -11.47
N ARG A 56 14.06 7.00 -10.93
CA ARG A 56 13.16 8.15 -10.73
C ARG A 56 12.61 8.67 -12.06
N ALA A 57 13.45 8.79 -13.07
CA ALA A 57 13.05 9.21 -14.41
C ALA A 57 12.08 8.21 -15.05
N GLU A 58 12.33 6.91 -14.90
CA GLU A 58 11.42 5.87 -15.39
C GLU A 58 10.08 5.90 -14.67
N ILE A 59 10.07 6.06 -13.33
CA ILE A 59 8.84 6.21 -12.54
C ILE A 59 8.07 7.46 -12.99
N ALA A 60 8.74 8.59 -13.20
CA ALA A 60 8.11 9.82 -13.68
C ALA A 60 7.55 9.67 -15.10
N GLN A 61 8.27 9.02 -16.01
CA GLN A 61 7.79 8.73 -17.37
C GLN A 61 6.62 7.75 -17.36
N ARG A 62 6.66 6.71 -16.53
CA ARG A 62 5.53 5.80 -16.33
C ARG A 62 4.33 6.58 -15.78
N ALA A 63 4.51 7.39 -14.74
CA ALA A 63 3.45 8.22 -14.17
C ALA A 63 2.86 9.18 -15.21
N ALA A 64 3.67 9.80 -16.06
CA ALA A 64 3.20 10.70 -17.13
C ALA A 64 2.44 9.96 -18.24
N ARG A 65 2.92 8.77 -18.66
CA ARG A 65 2.21 7.92 -19.64
C ARG A 65 0.91 7.36 -19.07
N THR A 66 0.87 7.12 -17.77
CA THR A 66 -0.29 6.57 -17.07
C THR A 66 -1.17 7.65 -16.44
N ALA A 67 -0.82 8.94 -16.57
CA ALA A 67 -1.63 10.08 -16.14
C ALA A 67 -2.97 10.20 -16.92
N GLY A 68 -3.14 9.45 -18.01
CA GLY A 68 -4.39 9.30 -18.75
C GLY A 68 -4.99 7.89 -18.74
N THR A 69 -4.41 6.95 -17.99
CA THR A 69 -4.89 5.56 -17.92
C THR A 69 -4.79 5.12 -16.47
N PRO A 70 -5.87 4.95 -15.70
CA PRO A 70 -5.72 4.54 -14.30
C PRO A 70 -4.88 3.25 -14.24
N TYR A 71 -3.80 3.27 -13.43
CA TYR A 71 -3.00 2.09 -13.09
C TYR A 71 -3.91 1.10 -12.36
N ALA A 72 -4.67 0.33 -13.11
CA ALA A 72 -5.23 -0.92 -12.62
C ALA A 72 -4.04 -1.88 -12.52
N VAL A 73 -3.54 -2.09 -11.30
CA VAL A 73 -3.05 -3.43 -10.97
C VAL A 73 -4.15 -4.38 -11.43
N SER A 74 -3.87 -5.23 -12.41
CA SER A 74 -4.85 -6.21 -12.90
C SER A 74 -5.18 -7.18 -11.77
N LEU A 75 -6.21 -6.81 -11.02
CA LEU A 75 -7.10 -7.65 -10.25
C LEU A 75 -8.47 -7.42 -10.90
N ASP A 76 -8.78 -8.18 -11.95
CA ASP A 76 -10.07 -8.24 -12.67
C ASP A 76 -10.90 -6.93 -12.68
N GLY A 77 -10.79 -6.18 -13.78
CA GLY A 77 -11.24 -4.79 -13.97
C GLY A 77 -12.73 -4.45 -13.79
N ALA A 78 -13.57 -5.35 -13.28
CA ALA A 78 -14.95 -5.03 -12.85
C ALA A 78 -15.11 -4.99 -11.32
N ALA A 79 -14.23 -5.68 -10.57
CA ALA A 79 -14.31 -5.78 -9.11
C ALA A 79 -13.66 -4.59 -8.38
N ASN A 80 -12.83 -3.80 -9.05
CA ASN A 80 -11.77 -3.03 -8.38
C ASN A 80 -12.26 -1.80 -7.57
N ALA A 81 -13.21 -1.01 -8.09
CA ALA A 81 -13.68 0.19 -7.38
C ALA A 81 -14.44 -0.14 -6.09
N ASN A 82 -15.25 -1.21 -6.13
CA ASN A 82 -16.02 -1.66 -4.98
C ASN A 82 -15.25 -2.65 -4.09
N GLN A 83 -14.18 -3.28 -4.57
CA GLN A 83 -13.35 -4.18 -3.77
C GLN A 83 -12.78 -3.50 -2.52
N ALA A 84 -12.24 -2.29 -2.64
CA ALA A 84 -11.69 -1.57 -1.49
C ALA A 84 -12.76 -1.29 -0.43
N LYS A 85 -13.99 -0.98 -0.85
CA LYS A 85 -15.16 -0.78 0.02
C LYS A 85 -15.52 -2.08 0.74
N VAL A 86 -15.59 -3.20 0.01
CA VAL A 86 -15.91 -4.52 0.57
C VAL A 86 -14.82 -4.98 1.54
N SER A 87 -13.54 -4.81 1.21
CA SER A 87 -12.44 -5.11 2.13
C SER A 87 -12.53 -4.29 3.43
N ARG A 88 -12.91 -3.01 3.33
CA ARG A 88 -13.11 -2.16 4.50
C ARG A 88 -14.31 -2.60 5.34
N LEU A 89 -15.43 -2.97 4.70
CA LEU A 89 -16.61 -3.53 5.36
C LEU A 89 -16.26 -4.79 6.16
N ILE A 90 -15.54 -5.75 5.55
CA ILE A 90 -15.05 -6.96 6.21
C ILE A 90 -14.24 -6.60 7.47
N GLN A 91 -13.26 -5.69 7.34
CA GLN A 91 -12.44 -5.28 8.49
C GLN A 91 -13.26 -4.67 9.64
N VAL A 92 -14.32 -3.93 9.32
CA VAL A 92 -15.19 -3.34 10.34
C VAL A 92 -16.04 -4.41 11.01
N TRP A 93 -16.57 -5.39 10.27
CA TRP A 93 -17.26 -6.54 10.86
C TRP A 93 -16.38 -7.31 11.83
N ILE A 94 -15.12 -7.57 11.45
CA ILE A 94 -14.15 -8.25 12.34
C ILE A 94 -13.97 -7.47 13.66
N ASN A 95 -13.90 -6.14 13.59
CA ASN A 95 -13.63 -5.32 14.76
C ASN A 95 -14.89 -4.99 15.59
N ARG A 96 -16.08 -4.97 14.98
CA ARG A 96 -17.31 -4.41 15.56
C ARG A 96 -18.55 -5.31 15.47
N GLY A 97 -18.47 -6.48 14.86
CA GLY A 97 -19.61 -7.39 14.72
C GLY A 97 -20.17 -7.86 16.08
N HIS A 98 -19.31 -7.96 17.10
CA HIS A 98 -19.71 -8.23 18.49
C HIS A 98 -20.76 -7.25 19.06
N LEU A 99 -20.92 -6.07 18.45
CA LEU A 99 -21.95 -5.10 18.84
C LEU A 99 -23.36 -5.50 18.42
N VAL A 100 -23.48 -6.29 17.34
CA VAL A 100 -24.76 -6.80 16.82
C VAL A 100 -25.00 -8.28 17.15
N ALA A 101 -23.98 -8.96 17.69
CA ALA A 101 -24.06 -10.35 18.14
C ALA A 101 -25.21 -10.60 19.13
N SER A 102 -25.91 -11.72 18.92
CA SER A 102 -26.97 -12.20 19.81
C SER A 102 -26.37 -12.91 21.04
N ILE A 103 -25.94 -12.11 22.01
CA ILE A 103 -25.34 -12.58 23.27
C ILE A 103 -26.34 -12.56 24.44
N ASP A 104 -27.45 -11.85 24.31
CA ASP A 104 -28.45 -11.69 25.37
C ASP A 104 -29.64 -12.62 25.13
N PRO A 105 -29.72 -13.77 25.83
CA PRO A 105 -30.81 -14.72 25.64
C PRO A 105 -32.17 -14.18 26.11
N LEU A 106 -32.19 -13.13 26.94
CA LEU A 106 -33.40 -12.50 27.45
C LEU A 106 -33.84 -11.30 26.59
N SER A 107 -32.99 -10.85 25.66
CA SER A 107 -33.26 -9.70 24.77
C SER A 107 -33.71 -8.44 25.51
N LEU A 108 -33.17 -8.22 26.71
CA LEU A 108 -33.51 -7.07 27.57
C LEU A 108 -32.73 -5.81 27.17
N MET A 109 -31.57 -5.99 26.54
CA MET A 109 -30.75 -4.88 26.06
C MET A 109 -30.93 -4.68 24.54
N PRO A 110 -31.63 -3.62 24.09
CA PRO A 110 -31.70 -3.32 22.67
C PRO A 110 -30.31 -2.90 22.16
N ARG A 111 -29.76 -3.64 21.20
CA ARG A 111 -28.47 -3.34 20.56
C ARG A 111 -28.71 -2.81 19.14
N PRO A 112 -28.76 -1.47 18.94
CA PRO A 112 -28.98 -0.91 17.61
C PRO A 112 -27.77 -1.20 16.71
N LYS A 113 -28.03 -1.60 15.46
CA LYS A 113 -26.98 -1.82 14.46
C LYS A 113 -26.25 -0.50 14.17
N PRO A 114 -24.93 -0.42 14.39
CA PRO A 114 -24.17 0.77 14.03
C PRO A 114 -24.18 0.98 12.51
N ARG A 115 -24.35 2.24 12.07
CA ARG A 115 -24.36 2.61 10.64
C ARG A 115 -23.13 2.16 9.87
N VAL A 116 -21.98 2.04 10.53
CA VAL A 116 -20.73 1.57 9.91
C VAL A 116 -20.79 0.09 9.48
N LEU A 117 -21.79 -0.68 9.93
CA LEU A 117 -22.04 -2.06 9.47
C LEU A 117 -23.10 -2.13 8.35
N GLU A 118 -23.65 -0.99 7.93
CA GLU A 118 -24.62 -0.89 6.83
C GLU A 118 -23.88 -0.76 5.49
N LEU A 119 -24.47 -1.28 4.42
CA LEU A 119 -23.89 -1.24 3.07
C LEU A 119 -23.82 0.18 2.52
N GLU A 120 -24.85 0.96 2.82
CA GLU A 120 -25.04 2.33 2.39
C GLU A 120 -23.91 3.24 2.88
N TYR A 121 -23.34 2.95 4.06
CA TYR A 121 -22.20 3.68 4.61
C TYR A 121 -20.97 3.63 3.69
N TYR A 122 -20.84 2.55 2.91
CA TYR A 122 -19.75 2.36 1.97
C TYR A 122 -20.11 2.75 0.54
N HIS A 123 -21.31 3.30 0.30
CA HIS A 123 -21.84 3.52 -1.03
C HIS A 123 -21.86 2.23 -1.87
N LEU A 124 -22.23 1.12 -1.21
CA LEU A 124 -22.59 -0.14 -1.85
C LEU A 124 -24.12 -0.19 -1.93
N THR A 125 -24.63 -0.67 -3.06
CA THR A 125 -26.06 -0.74 -3.32
C THR A 125 -26.51 -2.20 -3.39
N PRO A 126 -27.83 -2.48 -3.30
CA PRO A 126 -28.34 -3.83 -3.50
C PRO A 126 -27.96 -4.44 -4.86
N ALA A 127 -27.66 -3.62 -5.88
CA ALA A 127 -27.19 -4.10 -7.18
C ALA A 127 -25.80 -4.74 -7.11
N ASP A 128 -25.00 -4.42 -6.10
CA ASP A 128 -23.66 -4.98 -5.89
C ASP A 128 -23.70 -6.36 -5.20
N LEU A 129 -24.87 -6.80 -4.72
CA LEU A 129 -25.01 -8.04 -3.93
C LEU A 129 -24.68 -9.32 -4.72
N ASP A 130 -24.90 -9.31 -6.03
CA ASP A 130 -24.57 -10.41 -6.93
C ASP A 130 -23.15 -10.38 -7.48
N THR A 131 -22.42 -9.30 -7.23
CA THR A 131 -21.05 -9.13 -7.70
C THR A 131 -20.09 -9.93 -6.82
N GLU A 132 -19.12 -10.58 -7.46
CA GLU A 132 -18.08 -11.34 -6.78
C GLU A 132 -16.90 -10.47 -6.34
N PHE A 133 -16.54 -10.58 -5.08
CA PHE A 133 -15.43 -9.86 -4.46
C PHE A 133 -14.42 -10.84 -3.86
N TYR A 134 -13.17 -10.39 -3.76
CA TYR A 134 -12.14 -11.09 -3.01
C TYR A 134 -12.43 -11.00 -1.51
N THR A 135 -12.38 -12.14 -0.82
CA THR A 135 -12.63 -12.24 0.63
C THR A 135 -11.39 -11.86 1.46
N GLY A 136 -10.19 -11.92 0.87
CA GLY A 136 -8.92 -11.70 1.57
C GLY A 136 -8.57 -12.80 2.59
N SER A 137 -9.36 -13.87 2.67
CA SER A 137 -9.09 -14.98 3.57
C SER A 137 -7.84 -15.74 3.16
N ARG A 138 -7.06 -16.15 4.17
CA ARG A 138 -5.87 -17.00 4.01
C ARG A 138 -6.13 -18.47 4.35
N ILE A 139 -7.38 -18.80 4.68
CA ILE A 139 -7.80 -20.14 5.08
C ILE A 139 -8.41 -20.83 3.87
N GLU A 140 -7.97 -22.06 3.56
CA GLU A 140 -8.46 -22.82 2.39
C GLU A 140 -9.96 -23.12 2.45
N ALA A 141 -10.54 -23.18 3.66
CA ALA A 141 -11.96 -23.41 3.87
C ALA A 141 -12.86 -22.25 3.37
N VAL A 142 -12.30 -21.04 3.19
CA VAL A 142 -13.04 -19.89 2.68
C VAL A 142 -12.63 -19.64 1.23
N PRO A 143 -13.57 -19.69 0.27
CA PRO A 143 -13.26 -19.39 -1.11
C PRO A 143 -12.60 -18.02 -1.28
N LYS A 144 -11.63 -17.93 -2.21
CA LYS A 144 -10.90 -16.69 -2.49
C LYS A 144 -11.82 -15.57 -2.98
N ARG A 145 -12.92 -15.93 -3.64
CA ARG A 145 -13.96 -15.02 -4.12
C ARG A 145 -15.33 -15.53 -3.71
N LEU A 146 -16.19 -14.61 -3.32
CA LEU A 146 -17.60 -14.86 -2.98
C LEU A 146 -18.45 -13.69 -3.46
N LYS A 147 -19.74 -13.92 -3.69
CA LYS A 147 -20.67 -12.82 -3.90
C LYS A 147 -20.81 -11.99 -2.63
N LEU A 148 -21.05 -10.68 -2.77
CA LEU A 148 -21.20 -9.80 -1.60
C LEU A 148 -22.29 -10.29 -0.64
N ARG A 149 -23.41 -10.83 -1.15
CA ARG A 149 -24.46 -11.46 -0.33
C ARG A 149 -23.93 -12.58 0.57
N ASP A 150 -23.04 -13.42 0.04
CA ASP A 150 -22.53 -14.61 0.73
C ASP A 150 -21.46 -14.19 1.75
N ILE A 151 -20.66 -13.17 1.41
CA ILE A 151 -19.71 -12.54 2.35
C ILE A 151 -20.47 -11.99 3.56
N LEU A 152 -21.55 -11.23 3.35
CA LEU A 152 -22.35 -10.67 4.44
C LEU A 152 -22.94 -11.77 5.34
N ALA A 153 -23.52 -12.80 4.74
CA ALA A 153 -24.08 -13.93 5.49
C ALA A 153 -23.02 -14.65 6.33
N GLN A 154 -21.80 -14.81 5.80
CA GLN A 154 -20.68 -15.37 6.58
C GLN A 154 -20.26 -14.46 7.73
N LEU A 155 -20.16 -13.15 7.51
CA LEU A 155 -19.77 -12.21 8.56
C LEU A 155 -20.78 -12.18 9.70
N GLU A 156 -22.08 -12.20 9.38
CA GLU A 156 -23.17 -12.24 10.37
C GLU A 156 -23.27 -13.59 11.09
N TYR A 157 -22.85 -14.69 10.45
CA TYR A 157 -22.75 -15.98 11.11
C TYR A 157 -21.57 -16.06 12.09
N ILE A 158 -20.44 -15.44 11.75
CA ILE A 158 -19.20 -15.51 12.54
C ILE A 158 -19.19 -14.52 13.72
N TYR A 159 -19.73 -13.31 13.53
CA TYR A 159 -19.62 -12.20 14.47
C TYR A 159 -20.97 -11.74 15.01
#